data_AF-A0A524FVQ4-F1
#
_entry.id   AF-A0A524FVQ4-F1
#
_cell.length_a   1.000
_cell.length_b   1.000
_cell.length_c   1.000
_cell.angle_alpha   90.00
_cell.angle_beta   90.00
_cell.angle_gamma   90.00
#
_symmetry.space_group_name_H-M   'P 1'
#
loop_
_entity.id
_entity.type
_entity.pdbx_description
1 polymer ?
#
loop_
_entity_poly.entity_id
_entity_poly.type
_entity_poly.pdbx_seq_one_letter_code
_entity_poly.pdbx_strand_id
1 'polypeptide(L)'
;MLHEIDIKHWSKMEKLFESHILYRSVLQPCAYSGLGSLMVDNTETPTTAQYSIPMLVFLAGDATSPAARELVKLLPQYTVTMAPDKQWKNILKNEWGNKLVVNQRTHLDHRGISIENLHELKANLPEGYRLKRLDREVLPQINDEYAIQIQMYFGNIENLIESGFGFCVLHNKRLVSYAYTA
;
A
#
# COMPACT_ATOMS: atom_id res chain seq x y z
N MET A 1 3.97 -23.02 -14.75
CA MET A 1 4.64 -23.13 -13.44
C MET A 1 4.91 -21.70 -12.98
N LEU A 2 4.62 -21.39 -11.74
CA LEU A 2 4.87 -20.06 -11.20
C LEU A 2 6.30 -19.95 -10.66
N HIS A 3 6.88 -18.77 -10.82
CA HIS A 3 8.24 -18.46 -10.42
C HIS A 3 8.24 -17.24 -9.51
N GLU A 4 8.80 -17.38 -8.31
CA GLU A 4 9.13 -16.22 -7.48
C GLU A 4 10.38 -15.55 -8.04
N ILE A 5 10.32 -14.23 -8.22
CA ILE A 5 11.44 -13.42 -8.68
C ILE A 5 11.71 -12.27 -7.71
N ASP A 6 12.97 -11.89 -7.61
CA ASP A 6 13.41 -10.78 -6.78
C ASP A 6 12.80 -9.47 -7.29
N ILE A 7 12.28 -8.66 -6.36
CA ILE A 7 11.65 -7.36 -6.63
C ILE A 7 12.58 -6.38 -7.36
N LYS A 8 13.91 -6.58 -7.29
CA LYS A 8 14.88 -5.82 -8.13
C LYS A 8 14.63 -5.94 -9.64
N HIS A 9 13.87 -6.95 -10.07
CA HIS A 9 13.45 -7.13 -11.46
C HIS A 9 12.14 -6.41 -11.81
N TRP A 10 11.60 -5.58 -10.91
CA TRP A 10 10.37 -4.81 -11.08
C TRP A 10 10.26 -4.09 -12.43
N SER A 11 11.34 -3.48 -12.91
CA SER A 11 11.34 -2.73 -14.18
C SER A 11 10.91 -3.56 -15.40
N LYS A 12 11.12 -4.88 -15.38
CA LYS A 12 10.64 -5.78 -16.43
C LYS A 12 9.13 -6.07 -16.31
N MET A 13 8.55 -5.93 -15.11
CA MET A 13 7.15 -6.21 -14.84
C MET A 13 6.26 -4.97 -14.91
N GLU A 14 6.83 -3.76 -14.83
CA GLU A 14 6.09 -2.51 -14.66
C GLU A 14 4.92 -2.37 -15.63
N LYS A 15 5.13 -2.74 -16.90
CA LYS A 15 4.10 -2.71 -17.94
C LYS A 15 2.85 -3.55 -17.63
N LEU A 16 3.02 -4.70 -16.98
CA LEU A 16 1.89 -5.56 -16.60
C LEU A 16 0.96 -4.87 -15.58
N PHE A 17 1.53 -3.97 -14.76
CA PHE A 17 0.82 -3.28 -13.68
C PHE A 17 0.28 -1.89 -14.08
N GLU A 18 0.43 -1.47 -15.34
CA GLU A 18 -0.07 -0.16 -15.82
C GLU A 18 -1.59 0.02 -15.65
N SER A 19 -2.34 -1.07 -15.61
CA SER A 19 -3.78 -1.07 -15.36
C SER A 19 -4.17 -0.65 -13.94
N HIS A 20 -3.22 -0.61 -12.98
CA HIS A 20 -3.44 -0.18 -11.59
C HIS A 20 -3.32 1.34 -11.40
N ILE A 21 -3.99 2.13 -12.24
CA ILE A 21 -3.91 3.60 -12.22
C ILE A 21 -4.17 4.19 -10.83
N LEU A 22 -5.19 3.69 -10.13
CA LEU A 22 -5.62 4.21 -8.82
C LEU A 22 -4.69 3.83 -7.66
N TYR A 23 -3.81 2.84 -7.85
CA TYR A 23 -2.91 2.35 -6.80
C TYR A 23 -1.44 2.61 -7.12
N ARG A 24 -1.14 3.31 -8.22
CA ARG A 24 0.21 3.62 -8.66
C ARG A 24 1.06 4.29 -7.57
N SER A 25 0.44 5.16 -6.76
CA SER A 25 1.10 5.88 -5.67
C SER A 25 1.54 5.00 -4.51
N VAL A 26 1.01 3.78 -4.39
CA VAL A 26 1.47 2.78 -3.40
C VAL A 26 2.40 1.78 -4.08
N LEU A 27 1.95 1.26 -5.23
CA LEU A 27 2.61 0.17 -5.93
C LEU A 27 4.02 0.55 -6.40
N GLN A 28 4.21 1.71 -7.02
CA GLN A 28 5.52 2.09 -7.55
C GLN A 28 6.54 2.38 -6.44
N PRO A 29 6.26 3.24 -5.44
CA PRO A 29 7.22 3.50 -4.36
C PRO A 29 7.63 2.23 -3.62
N CYS A 30 6.67 1.33 -3.32
CA CYS A 30 6.98 0.06 -2.67
C CYS A 30 7.88 -0.83 -3.54
N ALA A 31 7.60 -0.91 -4.85
CA ALA A 31 8.41 -1.76 -5.72
C ALA A 31 9.82 -1.22 -5.91
N TYR A 32 9.97 0.10 -6.08
CA TYR A 32 11.29 0.73 -6.22
C TYR A 32 12.08 0.80 -4.92
N SER A 33 11.43 0.78 -3.75
CA SER A 33 12.11 0.62 -2.46
C SER A 33 12.56 -0.82 -2.20
N GLY A 34 12.16 -1.76 -3.07
CA GLY A 34 12.45 -3.19 -2.89
C GLY A 34 11.57 -3.87 -1.84
N LEU A 35 10.40 -3.30 -1.53
CA LEU A 35 9.44 -3.91 -0.61
C LEU A 35 8.64 -5.01 -1.31
N GLY A 36 8.49 -6.15 -0.65
CA GLY A 36 7.61 -7.24 -1.09
C GLY A 36 8.25 -8.25 -2.03
N SER A 37 7.41 -9.05 -2.69
CA SER A 37 7.84 -10.13 -3.59
C SER A 37 6.99 -10.20 -4.86
N LEU A 38 7.59 -10.73 -5.93
CA LEU A 38 6.94 -10.91 -7.23
C LEU A 38 6.83 -12.40 -7.56
N MET A 39 5.67 -12.81 -8.06
CA MET A 39 5.46 -14.13 -8.62
C MET A 39 4.95 -14.00 -10.06
N VAL A 40 5.54 -14.73 -10.99
CA VAL A 40 5.27 -14.65 -12.43
C VAL A 40 5.08 -16.02 -13.06
N ASP A 41 4.43 -16.06 -14.22
CA ASP A 41 4.26 -17.26 -15.03
C ASP A 41 5.50 -17.66 -15.83
N ASN A 42 6.35 -16.69 -16.19
CA ASN A 42 7.58 -16.90 -16.95
C ASN A 42 8.64 -15.85 -16.57
N THR A 43 9.88 -16.28 -16.34
CA THR A 43 10.96 -15.39 -15.89
C THR A 43 11.58 -14.55 -17.02
N GLU A 44 11.42 -14.96 -18.27
CA GLU A 44 11.96 -14.29 -19.46
C GLU A 44 10.92 -13.37 -20.11
N THR A 45 9.70 -13.87 -20.29
CA THR A 45 8.57 -13.21 -20.97
C THR A 45 7.28 -13.32 -20.15
N PRO A 46 7.21 -12.65 -18.98
CA PRO A 46 6.06 -12.75 -18.10
C PRO A 46 4.83 -12.14 -18.75
N THR A 47 3.72 -12.88 -18.69
CA THR A 47 2.41 -12.44 -19.17
C THR A 47 1.44 -12.21 -18.03
N THR A 48 1.69 -12.82 -16.88
CA THR A 48 0.82 -12.78 -15.70
C THR A 48 1.68 -12.66 -14.45
N ALA A 49 1.33 -11.74 -13.55
CA ALA A 49 2.12 -11.48 -12.35
C ALA A 49 1.25 -11.21 -11.12
N GLN A 50 1.82 -11.51 -9.96
CA GLN A 50 1.35 -11.10 -8.65
C GLN A 50 2.47 -10.33 -7.94
N TYR A 51 2.16 -9.13 -7.45
CA TYR A 51 3.03 -8.38 -6.56
C TYR A 51 2.44 -8.34 -5.16
N SER A 52 3.18 -8.83 -4.18
CA SER A 52 2.74 -8.90 -2.78
C SER A 52 3.58 -7.97 -1.91
N ILE A 53 2.93 -7.04 -1.23
CA ILE A 53 3.50 -6.26 -0.11
C ILE A 53 2.69 -6.57 1.15
N PRO A 54 3.13 -6.16 2.35
CA PRO A 54 2.38 -6.43 3.56
C PRO A 54 0.90 -6.01 3.43
N MET A 55 0.01 -6.96 3.68
CA MET A 55 -1.46 -6.83 3.60
C MET A 55 -2.07 -6.56 2.21
N LEU A 56 -1.28 -6.23 1.17
CA LEU A 56 -1.79 -5.89 -0.16
C LEU A 56 -1.21 -6.83 -1.23
N VAL A 57 -2.08 -7.33 -2.11
CA VAL A 57 -1.68 -8.13 -3.27
C VAL A 57 -2.22 -7.51 -4.54
N PHE A 58 -1.37 -7.29 -5.53
CA PHE A 58 -1.74 -6.75 -6.84
C PHE A 58 -1.63 -7.85 -7.89
N LEU A 59 -2.73 -8.11 -8.61
CA LEU A 59 -2.77 -9.05 -9.73
C LEU A 59 -2.65 -8.29 -11.05
N ALA A 60 -1.89 -8.81 -12.00
CA ALA A 60 -1.57 -8.08 -13.23
C ALA A 60 -1.37 -9.01 -14.43
N GLY A 61 -1.55 -8.46 -15.63
CA GLY A 61 -1.39 -9.19 -16.89
C GLY A 61 -2.63 -10.00 -17.30
N ASP A 62 -2.40 -11.10 -18.03
CA ASP A 62 -3.44 -11.89 -18.69
C ASP A 62 -4.22 -12.79 -17.71
N ALA A 63 -5.43 -12.34 -17.38
CA ALA A 63 -6.40 -13.07 -16.56
C ALA A 63 -6.88 -14.39 -17.20
N THR A 64 -6.73 -14.58 -18.51
CA THR A 64 -7.21 -15.79 -19.19
C THR A 64 -6.23 -16.96 -19.10
N SER A 65 -4.99 -16.69 -18.68
CA SER A 65 -3.94 -17.69 -18.58
C SER A 65 -4.23 -18.72 -17.47
N PRO A 66 -3.73 -19.97 -17.60
CA PRO A 66 -3.77 -20.94 -16.51
C PRO A 66 -3.04 -20.43 -15.26
N ALA A 67 -1.96 -19.67 -15.44
CA ALA A 67 -1.18 -19.07 -14.36
C ALA A 67 -1.99 -18.08 -13.51
N ALA A 68 -2.91 -17.32 -14.12
CA ALA A 68 -3.79 -16.41 -13.38
C ALA A 68 -4.65 -17.15 -12.34
N ARG A 69 -5.14 -18.35 -12.68
CA ARG A 69 -5.89 -19.20 -11.74
C ARG A 69 -4.99 -19.75 -10.64
N GLU A 70 -3.76 -20.14 -10.97
CA GLU A 70 -2.78 -20.60 -9.98
C GLU A 70 -2.42 -19.48 -8.98
N LEU A 71 -2.17 -18.26 -9.45
CA LEU A 71 -1.91 -17.10 -8.59
C LEU A 71 -3.08 -16.84 -7.62
N VAL A 72 -4.32 -16.84 -8.14
CA VAL A 72 -5.51 -16.62 -7.30
C VAL A 72 -5.68 -17.68 -6.21
N LYS A 73 -5.32 -18.93 -6.49
CA LYS A 73 -5.35 -20.02 -5.49
C LYS A 73 -4.33 -19.86 -4.37
N LEU A 74 -3.20 -19.22 -4.67
CA LEU A 74 -2.09 -19.00 -3.75
C LEU A 74 -2.22 -17.70 -2.95
N LEU A 75 -3.32 -16.96 -3.11
CA LEU A 75 -3.53 -15.71 -2.38
C LEU A 75 -3.50 -15.97 -0.86
N PRO A 76 -2.71 -15.19 -0.10
CA PRO A 76 -2.69 -15.34 1.35
C PRO A 76 -4.03 -14.92 1.96
N GLN A 77 -4.44 -15.63 3.02
CA GLN A 77 -5.62 -15.24 3.79
C GLN A 77 -5.43 -13.87 4.42
N TYR A 78 -6.55 -13.15 4.64
CA TYR A 78 -6.57 -11.83 5.29
C TYR A 78 -5.77 -10.74 4.56
N THR A 79 -5.59 -10.87 3.24
CA THR A 79 -5.01 -9.83 2.39
C THR A 79 -6.07 -9.06 1.61
N VAL A 80 -5.76 -7.82 1.24
CA VAL A 80 -6.56 -7.04 0.30
C VAL A 80 -5.99 -7.23 -1.09
N THR A 81 -6.75 -7.92 -1.94
CA THR A 81 -6.36 -8.16 -3.33
C THR A 81 -6.90 -7.09 -4.27
N MET A 82 -6.00 -6.44 -5.01
CA MET A 82 -6.30 -5.47 -6.04
C MET A 82 -6.39 -6.19 -7.40
N ALA A 83 -7.60 -6.25 -7.94
CA ALA A 83 -7.89 -6.79 -9.27
C ALA A 83 -8.15 -5.63 -10.26
N PRO A 84 -7.35 -5.49 -11.32
CA PRO A 84 -7.38 -4.30 -12.17
C PRO A 84 -8.65 -4.22 -13.03
N ASP A 85 -9.27 -5.35 -13.37
CA ASP A 85 -10.40 -5.40 -14.29
C ASP A 85 -11.46 -6.45 -13.91
N LYS A 86 -12.48 -6.58 -14.76
CA LYS A 86 -13.58 -7.52 -14.57
C LYS A 86 -13.15 -8.98 -14.70
N GLN A 87 -12.14 -9.29 -15.53
CA GLN A 87 -11.70 -10.67 -15.74
C GLN A 87 -11.01 -11.20 -14.48
N TRP A 88 -10.08 -10.44 -13.90
CA TRP A 88 -9.45 -10.79 -12.62
C TRP A 88 -10.48 -10.93 -11.49
N LYS A 89 -11.45 -10.01 -11.42
CA LYS A 89 -12.55 -10.08 -10.44
C LYS A 89 -13.39 -11.35 -10.60
N ASN A 90 -13.59 -11.83 -11.83
CA ASN A 90 -14.34 -13.06 -12.07
C ASN A 90 -13.57 -14.29 -11.61
N ILE A 91 -12.25 -14.36 -11.82
CA ILE A 91 -11.43 -15.49 -11.33
C ILE A 91 -11.45 -15.54 -9.80
N LEU A 92 -11.26 -14.39 -9.15
CA LEU A 92 -11.36 -14.25 -7.69
C LEU A 92 -12.70 -14.78 -7.19
N LYS A 93 -13.81 -14.32 -7.76
CA LYS A 93 -15.16 -14.78 -7.39
C LYS A 93 -15.36 -16.28 -7.59
N ASN A 94 -14.85 -16.83 -8.68
CA ASN A 94 -14.99 -18.25 -8.97
C ASN A 94 -14.19 -19.13 -7.99
N GLU A 95 -13.00 -18.69 -7.57
CA GLU A 95 -12.14 -19.47 -6.67
C GLU A 95 -12.53 -19.28 -5.20
N TRP A 96 -12.78 -18.05 -4.77
CA TRP A 96 -12.98 -17.73 -3.35
C TRP A 96 -14.45 -17.55 -2.97
N GLY A 97 -15.34 -17.26 -3.92
CA GLY A 97 -16.78 -17.17 -3.72
C GLY A 97 -17.16 -16.29 -2.52
N ASN A 98 -17.91 -16.89 -1.58
CA ASN A 98 -18.41 -16.22 -0.38
C ASN A 98 -17.32 -15.87 0.65
N LYS A 99 -16.07 -16.32 0.46
CA LYS A 99 -14.94 -15.93 1.31
C LYS A 99 -14.42 -14.52 0.99
N LEU A 100 -14.80 -13.95 -0.16
CA LEU A 100 -14.42 -12.59 -0.53
C LEU A 100 -15.34 -11.57 0.11
N VAL A 101 -14.74 -10.57 0.72
CA VAL A 101 -15.44 -9.35 1.14
C VAL A 101 -15.05 -8.22 0.19
N VAL A 102 -16.04 -7.66 -0.50
CA VAL A 102 -15.82 -6.54 -1.42
C VAL A 102 -15.76 -5.24 -0.62
N ASN A 103 -14.58 -4.64 -0.55
CA ASN A 103 -14.38 -3.33 0.06
C ASN A 103 -14.48 -2.22 -1.00
N GLN A 104 -15.42 -1.30 -0.81
CA GLN A 104 -15.50 -0.09 -1.63
C GLN A 104 -14.50 0.95 -1.12
N ARG A 105 -13.75 1.58 -2.04
CA ARG A 105 -12.79 2.64 -1.72
C ARG A 105 -13.12 3.89 -2.53
N THR A 106 -12.99 5.05 -1.88
CA THR A 106 -13.19 6.35 -2.53
C THR A 106 -11.85 6.87 -3.04
N HIS A 107 -11.79 7.19 -4.32
CA HIS A 107 -10.66 7.90 -4.91
C HIS A 107 -10.80 9.40 -4.62
N LEU A 108 -9.75 10.01 -4.06
CA LEU A 108 -9.72 11.43 -3.74
C LEU A 108 -9.03 12.21 -4.86
N ASP A 109 -9.52 13.42 -5.11
CA ASP A 109 -8.97 14.33 -6.10
C ASP A 109 -8.20 15.46 -5.41
N HIS A 110 -6.96 15.69 -5.82
CA HIS A 110 -6.09 16.72 -5.26
C HIS A 110 -6.48 18.14 -5.67
N ARG A 111 -7.27 18.31 -6.74
CA ARG A 111 -7.64 19.62 -7.28
C ARG A 111 -8.46 20.49 -6.33
N GLY A 112 -9.08 19.88 -5.31
CA GLY A 112 -9.83 20.60 -4.28
C GLY A 112 -9.00 21.08 -3.07
N ILE A 113 -7.69 20.84 -3.06
CA ILE A 113 -6.82 21.23 -1.95
C ILE A 113 -6.49 22.73 -2.07
N SER A 114 -6.80 23.52 -1.03
CA SER A 114 -6.44 24.93 -0.91
C SER A 114 -5.45 25.12 0.23
N ILE A 115 -4.37 25.86 -0.06
CA ILE A 115 -3.33 26.19 0.93
C ILE A 115 -3.91 27.07 2.04
N GLU A 116 -4.82 27.98 1.68
CA GLU A 116 -5.53 28.87 2.61
C GLU A 116 -6.35 28.04 3.59
N ASN A 117 -7.17 27.09 3.10
CA ASN A 117 -7.94 26.19 3.96
C ASN A 117 -7.03 25.36 4.88
N LEU A 118 -5.87 24.89 4.41
CA LEU A 118 -4.91 24.17 5.25
C LEU A 118 -4.30 25.05 6.33
N HIS A 119 -4.03 26.33 6.02
CA HIS A 119 -3.57 27.30 7.01
C HIS A 119 -4.65 27.61 8.05
N GLU A 120 -5.91 27.75 7.64
CA GLU A 120 -7.04 27.93 8.54
C GLU A 120 -7.21 26.73 9.49
N LEU A 121 -7.16 25.50 8.96
CA LEU A 121 -7.22 24.28 9.77
C LEU A 121 -6.10 24.23 10.81
N LYS A 122 -4.88 24.66 10.43
CA LYS A 122 -3.74 24.74 11.36
C LYS A 122 -3.92 25.85 12.40
N ALA A 123 -4.45 27.01 12.00
CA ALA A 123 -4.65 28.16 12.89
C ALA A 123 -5.77 27.92 13.91
N ASN A 124 -6.79 27.15 13.53
CA ASN A 124 -7.94 26.80 14.36
C ASN A 124 -7.68 25.63 15.31
N LEU A 125 -6.42 25.20 15.47
CA LEU A 125 -6.08 24.17 16.44
C LEU A 125 -6.38 24.68 17.86
N PRO A 126 -7.17 23.96 18.68
CA PRO A 126 -7.58 24.47 19.99
C PRO A 126 -6.39 24.74 20.92
N GLU A 127 -6.60 25.64 21.88
CA GLU A 127 -5.59 25.92 22.91
C GLU A 127 -5.16 24.63 23.63
N GLY A 128 -3.86 24.51 23.90
CA GLY A 128 -3.25 23.32 24.51
C GLY A 128 -2.85 22.22 23.51
N TYR A 129 -3.35 22.28 22.27
CA TYR A 129 -2.94 21.39 21.18
C TYR A 129 -1.81 22.01 20.36
N ARG A 130 -0.85 21.18 19.93
CA ARG A 130 0.29 21.62 19.10
C ARG A 130 0.54 20.66 17.96
N LEU A 131 0.57 21.19 16.74
CA LEU A 131 1.03 20.47 15.55
C LEU A 131 2.57 20.53 15.48
N LYS A 132 3.23 19.38 15.41
CA LYS A 132 4.70 19.22 15.31
C LYS A 132 5.03 18.21 14.22
N ARG A 133 6.18 18.34 13.56
CA ARG A 133 6.71 17.27 12.72
C ARG A 133 6.99 16.04 13.59
N LEU A 134 6.74 14.83 13.08
CA LEU A 134 7.16 13.61 13.75
C LEU A 134 8.70 13.62 13.91
N ASP A 135 9.16 13.20 15.08
CA ASP A 135 10.56 13.03 15.40
C ASP A 135 10.75 11.91 16.42
N ARG A 136 12.02 11.59 16.71
CA ARG A 136 12.37 10.46 17.58
C ARG A 136 11.80 10.56 19.00
N GLU A 137 11.49 11.76 19.49
CA GLU A 137 10.92 11.97 20.82
C GLU A 137 9.47 11.45 20.93
N VAL A 138 8.71 11.49 19.83
CA VAL A 138 7.29 11.12 19.81
C VAL A 138 7.04 9.69 19.33
N LEU A 139 8.00 9.06 18.64
CA LEU A 139 7.85 7.68 18.15
C LEU A 139 7.45 6.66 19.24
N PRO A 140 8.01 6.69 20.47
CA PRO A 140 7.62 5.74 21.51
C PRO A 140 6.17 5.89 22.00
N GLN A 141 5.46 6.96 21.61
CA GLN A 141 4.06 7.18 21.94
C GLN A 141 3.11 6.70 20.84
N ILE A 142 3.62 6.30 19.67
CA ILE A 142 2.82 5.65 18.64
C ILE A 142 2.36 4.30 19.21
N ASN A 143 1.06 4.03 19.10
CA ASN A 143 0.52 2.78 19.63
C ASN A 143 1.02 1.57 18.83
N ASP A 144 0.98 0.40 19.45
CA ASP A 144 1.57 -0.83 18.91
C ASP A 144 0.98 -1.22 17.54
N GLU A 145 -0.32 -1.02 17.31
CA GLU A 145 -0.98 -1.38 16.05
C GLU A 145 -0.37 -0.60 14.88
N TYR A 146 -0.23 0.72 15.00
CA TYR A 146 0.38 1.53 13.96
C TYR A 146 1.90 1.36 13.91
N ALA A 147 2.56 1.10 15.05
CA ALA A 147 3.98 0.79 15.05
C ALA A 147 4.28 -0.46 14.21
N ILE A 148 3.46 -1.50 14.32
CA ILE A 148 3.53 -2.71 13.49
C ILE A 148 3.32 -2.36 12.00
N GLN A 149 2.31 -1.55 11.69
CA GLN A 149 2.07 -1.13 10.30
C GLN A 149 3.25 -0.35 9.73
N ILE A 150 3.82 0.61 10.47
CA ILE A 150 5.00 1.37 10.04
C ILE A 150 6.18 0.42 9.80
N GLN A 151 6.43 -0.52 10.71
CA GLN A 151 7.49 -1.52 10.54
C GLN A 151 7.30 -2.38 9.28
N MET A 152 6.06 -2.70 8.91
CA MET A 152 5.79 -3.46 7.69
C MET A 152 6.28 -2.73 6.41
N TYR A 153 6.15 -1.40 6.36
CA TYR A 153 6.54 -0.62 5.16
C TYR A 153 7.97 -0.09 5.23
N PHE A 154 8.46 0.25 6.42
CA PHE A 154 9.76 0.89 6.63
C PHE A 154 10.82 -0.06 7.20
N GLY A 155 10.47 -1.29 7.57
CA GLY A 155 11.33 -2.26 8.28
C GLY A 155 11.52 -1.94 9.76
N ASN A 156 11.58 -0.65 10.11
CA ASN A 156 11.66 -0.16 11.48
C ASN A 156 10.93 1.18 11.63
N ILE A 157 10.44 1.51 12.83
CA ILE A 157 9.70 2.75 13.09
C ILE A 157 10.60 3.99 12.97
N GLU A 158 11.88 3.90 13.31
CA GLU A 158 12.84 5.01 13.13
C GLU A 158 13.06 5.35 11.66
N ASN A 159 12.96 4.36 10.75
CA ASN A 159 13.13 4.57 9.32
C ASN A 159 12.03 5.46 8.73
N LEU A 160 10.89 5.62 9.41
CA LEU A 160 9.87 6.61 9.04
C LEU A 160 10.44 8.04 9.04
N ILE A 161 11.34 8.34 9.98
CA ILE A 161 11.95 9.68 10.09
C ILE A 161 13.03 9.88 9.03
N GLU A 162 13.71 8.80 8.64
CA GLU A 162 14.87 8.85 7.73
C GLU A 162 14.45 8.81 6.25
N SER A 163 13.45 8.00 5.91
CA SER A 163 13.02 7.76 4.53
C SER A 163 11.61 8.27 4.22
N GLY A 164 10.86 8.66 5.25
CA GLY A 164 9.52 9.23 5.12
C GLY A 164 9.40 10.60 5.79
N PHE A 165 8.17 11.01 6.06
CA PHE A 165 7.88 12.13 6.94
C PHE A 165 6.46 12.03 7.49
N GLY A 166 6.19 12.78 8.55
CA GLY A 166 4.83 12.97 9.03
C GLY A 166 4.74 14.08 10.05
N PHE A 167 3.52 14.31 10.51
CA PHE A 167 3.17 15.30 11.50
C PHE A 167 2.30 14.67 12.58
N CYS A 168 2.36 15.24 13.77
CA CYS A 168 1.59 14.82 14.92
C CYS A 168 0.95 16.00 15.64
N VAL A 169 -0.13 15.71 16.35
CA VAL A 169 -0.74 16.62 17.29
C VAL A 169 -0.45 16.12 18.70
N LEU A 170 0.05 17.04 19.53
CA LEU A 170 0.32 16.83 20.94
C LEU A 170 -0.69 17.61 21.79
N HIS A 171 -1.22 17.00 22.83
CA HIS A 171 -1.98 17.68 23.89
C HIS A 171 -1.33 17.35 25.23
N ASN A 172 -0.89 18.37 25.99
CA ASN A 172 -0.14 18.18 27.25
C ASN A 172 1.05 17.22 27.13
N LYS A 173 1.84 17.36 26.04
CA LYS A 173 2.99 16.51 25.66
C LYS A 173 2.66 15.07 25.28
N ARG A 174 1.38 14.68 25.26
CA ARG A 174 0.93 13.35 24.81
C ARG A 174 0.56 13.38 23.34
N LEU A 175 1.00 12.37 22.59
CA LEU A 175 0.58 12.11 21.23
C LEU A 175 -0.91 11.76 21.21
N VAL A 176 -1.70 12.54 20.47
CA VAL A 176 -3.15 12.31 20.35
C VAL A 176 -3.61 12.07 18.92
N SER A 177 -2.80 12.45 17.92
CA SER A 177 -3.07 12.18 16.51
C SER A 177 -1.79 12.31 15.68
N TYR A 178 -1.73 11.64 14.53
CA TYR A 178 -0.61 11.72 13.59
C TYR A 178 -1.04 11.33 12.18
N ALA A 179 -0.30 11.84 11.20
CA ALA A 179 -0.40 11.51 9.78
C ALA A 179 1.02 11.44 9.20
N TYR A 180 1.28 10.42 8.39
CA TYR A 180 2.61 10.15 7.86
C TYR A 180 2.55 9.58 6.44
N THR A 181 3.68 9.63 5.73
CA THR A 181 3.85 8.96 4.44
C THR A 181 3.94 7.45 4.66
N ALA A 182 3.04 6.70 4.05
CA ALA A 182 3.14 5.25 3.93
C ALA A 182 3.52 4.89 2.49
#